data_AF-A0A349N594-F1
#
_entry.id   AF-A0A349N594-F1
#
_cell.length_a   1.000
_cell.length_b   1.000
_cell.length_c   1.000
_cell.angle_alpha   90.00
_cell.angle_beta   90.00
_cell.angle_gamma   90.00
#
_symmetry.space_group_name_H-M   'P 1'
#
loop_
_entity.id
_entity.type
_entity.pdbx_description
1 polymer ?
#
loop_
_entity_poly.entity_id
_entity_poly.type
_entity_poly.pdbx_seq_one_letter_code
_entity_poly.pdbx_strand_id
1 'polypeptide(L)'
;MSFFITSVGSGDGANLGGLAGADAHCQNLAEAAGSRGKTWRAYLSAHATEEMAAIDARDRIGFGPWYNAKGVEVASTLNALHSDFMNLGKENSLDENGNQVKGRGDSPNEHDILTGSSLAGNAIDDGEDHTCSNWTSNSTGSAQVGHFDRQGGGANPNSWNSAHGSRGCSQANLVATGGAGYFYCFATN
;
A
#
# COMPACT_ATOMS: atom_id res chain seq x y z
N MET A 1 -2.02 17.44 -2.57
CA MET A 1 -2.09 16.00 -2.27
C MET A 1 -0.83 15.56 -1.53
N SER A 2 -0.98 14.68 -0.55
CA SER A 2 0.10 14.02 0.20
C SER A 2 -0.17 12.52 0.46
N PHE A 3 -1.25 11.97 -0.11
CA PHE A 3 -1.58 10.56 -0.08
C PHE A 3 -2.34 10.16 -1.35
N PHE A 4 -2.04 8.98 -1.89
CA PHE A 4 -2.83 8.32 -2.94
C PHE A 4 -2.57 6.81 -2.99
N ILE A 5 -3.43 6.08 -3.69
CA ILE A 5 -3.18 4.71 -4.17
C ILE A 5 -2.66 4.80 -5.59
N THR A 6 -1.61 4.05 -5.95
CA THR A 6 -1.12 4.02 -7.33
C THR A 6 -2.24 3.66 -8.32
N SER A 7 -2.46 4.47 -9.36
CA SER A 7 -3.43 4.16 -10.43
C SER A 7 -3.06 2.91 -11.25
N VAL A 8 -1.79 2.53 -11.22
CA VAL A 8 -1.22 1.36 -11.92
C VAL A 8 -0.14 0.73 -11.05
N GLY A 9 -0.09 -0.61 -11.03
CA GLY A 9 0.99 -1.37 -10.38
C GLY A 9 2.33 -1.28 -11.14
N SER A 10 3.33 -2.04 -10.71
CA SER A 10 4.65 -2.07 -11.39
C SER A 10 4.62 -2.73 -12.77
N GLY A 11 3.58 -3.53 -13.05
CA GLY A 11 3.50 -4.39 -14.23
C GLY A 11 4.21 -5.74 -14.06
N ASP A 12 4.86 -5.98 -12.92
CA ASP A 12 5.59 -7.21 -12.61
C ASP A 12 5.15 -7.84 -11.27
N GLY A 13 3.84 -7.82 -10.99
CA GLY A 13 3.28 -8.32 -9.73
C GLY A 13 3.84 -7.56 -8.52
N ALA A 14 4.25 -8.31 -7.49
CA ALA A 14 4.86 -7.75 -6.28
C ALA A 14 6.38 -7.50 -6.40
N ASN A 15 6.99 -7.76 -7.56
CA ASN A 15 8.33 -7.30 -7.83
C ASN A 15 8.28 -5.79 -8.15
N LEU A 16 8.64 -4.99 -7.16
CA LEU A 16 8.66 -3.53 -7.24
C LEU A 16 10.09 -2.99 -7.42
N GLY A 17 11.10 -3.86 -7.55
CA GLY A 17 12.50 -3.47 -7.47
C GLY A 17 12.94 -3.10 -6.04
N GLY A 18 12.32 -3.74 -5.05
CA GLY A 18 12.47 -3.41 -3.64
C GLY A 18 11.79 -2.10 -3.24
N LEU A 19 12.01 -1.69 -1.99
CA LEU A 19 11.43 -0.44 -1.47
C LEU A 19 11.83 0.80 -2.27
N ALA A 20 13.07 0.83 -2.78
CA ALA A 20 13.56 1.95 -3.58
C ALA A 20 12.81 2.07 -4.93
N GLY A 21 12.52 0.94 -5.58
CA GLY A 21 11.74 0.95 -6.83
C GLY A 21 10.28 1.31 -6.59
N ALA A 22 9.68 0.85 -5.48
CA ALA A 22 8.34 1.26 -5.08
C ALA A 22 8.25 2.78 -4.79
N ASP A 23 9.25 3.33 -4.09
CA ASP A 23 9.35 4.77 -3.83
C ASP A 23 9.48 5.58 -5.12
N ALA A 24 10.31 5.12 -6.06
CA ALA A 24 10.47 5.75 -7.37
C ALA A 24 9.17 5.72 -8.18
N HIS A 25 8.40 4.63 -8.11
CA HIS A 25 7.09 4.53 -8.75
C HIS A 25 6.10 5.55 -8.17
N CYS A 26 6.03 5.66 -6.83
CA CYS A 26 5.24 6.69 -6.17
C CYS A 26 5.64 8.10 -6.61
N GLN A 27 6.95 8.40 -6.65
CA GLN A 27 7.46 9.69 -7.08
C GLN A 27 7.02 10.01 -8.52
N ASN A 28 7.20 9.08 -9.45
CA ASN A 28 6.88 9.24 -10.86
C ASN A 28 5.38 9.52 -11.08
N LEU A 29 4.49 8.73 -10.44
CA LEU A 29 3.04 8.93 -10.55
C LEU A 29 2.62 10.28 -9.96
N ALA A 30 3.13 10.63 -8.78
CA ALA A 30 2.82 11.90 -8.16
C ALA A 30 3.26 13.09 -9.02
N GLU A 31 4.44 13.02 -9.63
CA GLU A 31 4.94 14.06 -10.52
C GLU A 31 4.13 14.14 -11.82
N ALA A 32 3.70 13.01 -12.38
CA ALA A 32 2.82 12.98 -13.55
C ALA A 32 1.47 13.64 -13.26
N ALA A 33 0.92 13.44 -12.06
CA ALA A 33 -0.28 14.11 -11.56
C ALA A 33 -0.07 15.58 -11.16
N GLY A 34 1.13 16.14 -11.36
CA GLY A 34 1.42 17.55 -11.11
C GLY A 34 1.88 17.87 -9.68
N SER A 35 2.13 16.87 -8.84
CA SER A 35 2.77 17.08 -7.53
C SER A 35 4.22 17.55 -7.72
N ARG A 36 4.65 18.51 -6.90
CA ARG A 36 5.99 19.12 -6.96
C ARG A 36 6.52 19.38 -5.55
N GLY A 37 7.84 19.33 -5.40
CA GLY A 37 8.53 19.68 -4.14
C GLY A 37 8.30 18.70 -2.99
N LYS A 38 7.72 17.53 -3.27
CA LYS A 38 7.47 16.46 -2.29
C LYS A 38 8.35 15.25 -2.57
N THR A 39 8.77 14.61 -1.50
CA THR A 39 9.38 13.28 -1.48
C THR A 39 8.29 12.27 -1.18
N TRP A 40 8.15 11.28 -2.05
CA TRP A 40 7.13 10.24 -1.93
C TRP A 40 7.75 8.91 -1.49
N ARG A 41 7.03 8.21 -0.62
CA ARG A 41 7.37 6.87 -0.13
C ARG A 41 6.21 5.93 -0.29
N ALA A 42 6.48 4.71 -0.74
CA ALA A 42 5.52 3.62 -0.71
C ALA A 42 5.32 3.16 0.74
N TYR A 43 4.06 2.98 1.16
CA TYR A 43 3.74 2.37 2.44
C TYR A 43 3.89 0.85 2.34
N LEU A 44 5.11 0.38 2.53
CA LEU A 44 5.48 -1.04 2.46
C LEU A 44 6.48 -1.35 3.58
N SER A 45 6.24 -2.44 4.30
CA SER A 45 7.24 -2.97 5.24
C SER A 45 8.19 -3.91 4.50
N ALA A 46 9.38 -4.13 5.06
CA ALA A 46 10.35 -5.12 4.58
C ALA A 46 10.88 -5.94 5.76
N HIS A 47 11.05 -7.24 5.54
CA HIS A 47 11.64 -8.17 6.50
C HIS A 47 13.13 -7.90 6.69
N ALA A 48 13.62 -8.27 7.87
CA ALA A 48 15.05 -8.27 8.14
C ALA A 48 15.78 -9.25 7.20
N THR A 49 17.00 -8.90 6.82
CA THR A 49 17.98 -9.79 6.17
C THR A 49 19.25 -9.84 7.03
N GLU A 50 20.25 -10.61 6.62
CA GLU A 50 21.55 -10.60 7.32
C GLU A 50 22.20 -9.19 7.30
N GLU A 51 21.90 -8.39 6.28
CA GLU A 51 22.50 -7.07 6.04
C GLU A 51 21.59 -5.90 6.45
N MET A 52 20.31 -6.15 6.74
CA MET A 52 19.31 -5.11 6.96
C MET A 52 18.37 -5.46 8.11
N ALA A 53 18.16 -4.52 9.02
CA ALA A 53 17.05 -4.64 9.98
C ALA A 53 15.69 -4.58 9.26
N ALA A 54 14.66 -5.16 9.87
CA ALA A 54 13.30 -5.01 9.38
C ALA A 54 12.93 -3.52 9.27
N ILE A 55 12.13 -3.18 8.27
CA ILE A 55 11.64 -1.82 8.05
C ILE A 55 10.13 -1.81 8.19
N ASP A 56 9.64 -0.95 9.07
CA ASP A 56 8.22 -0.73 9.30
C ASP A 56 7.68 0.33 8.33
N ALA A 57 6.59 0.02 7.62
CA ALA A 57 5.94 0.96 6.69
C ALA A 57 5.56 2.28 7.38
N ARG A 58 5.08 2.21 8.63
CA ARG A 58 4.65 3.37 9.41
C ARG A 58 5.77 4.40 9.62
N ASP A 59 7.02 3.96 9.73
CA ASP A 59 8.16 4.84 10.02
C ASP A 59 8.68 5.54 8.77
N ARG A 60 8.27 5.07 7.59
CA ARG A 60 8.74 5.59 6.29
C ARG A 60 7.92 6.78 5.79
N ILE A 61 6.69 6.95 6.25
CA ILE A 61 5.70 7.84 5.60
C ILE A 61 5.58 9.23 6.23
N GLY A 62 6.41 9.53 7.24
CA GLY A 62 6.36 10.80 7.97
C GLY A 62 5.26 10.86 9.03
N PHE A 63 4.95 12.06 9.53
CA PHE A 63 4.04 12.24 10.67
C PHE A 63 2.63 12.72 10.31
N GLY A 64 2.38 13.03 9.04
CA GLY A 64 1.14 13.65 8.56
C GLY A 64 1.10 15.17 8.78
N PRO A 65 -0.05 15.83 8.56
CA PRO A 65 -1.30 15.26 8.05
C PRO A 65 -1.21 14.86 6.57
N TRP A 66 -2.03 13.89 6.16
CA TRP A 66 -2.11 13.46 4.77
C TRP A 66 -3.47 13.78 4.14
N TYR A 67 -3.44 14.22 2.89
CA TYR A 67 -4.61 14.62 2.12
C TYR A 67 -4.63 13.92 0.76
N ASN A 68 -5.80 13.45 0.33
CA ASN A 68 -5.98 12.87 -1.00
C ASN A 68 -5.93 13.94 -2.11
N ALA A 69 -6.08 13.52 -3.37
CA ALA A 69 -6.06 14.40 -4.54
C ALA A 69 -7.13 15.51 -4.51
N LYS A 70 -8.24 15.30 -3.80
CA LYS A 70 -9.34 16.26 -3.64
C LYS A 70 -9.19 17.17 -2.42
N GLY A 71 -8.06 17.08 -1.71
CA GLY A 71 -7.79 17.90 -0.51
C GLY A 71 -8.55 17.43 0.74
N VAL A 72 -9.14 16.24 0.72
CA VAL A 72 -9.76 15.65 1.92
C VAL A 72 -8.67 15.05 2.79
N GLU A 73 -8.70 15.38 4.08
CA GLU A 73 -7.78 14.80 5.06
C GLU A 73 -8.10 13.32 5.25
N VAL A 74 -7.10 12.47 5.08
CA VAL A 74 -7.21 11.03 5.31
C VAL A 74 -6.75 10.62 6.72
N ALA A 75 -5.76 11.33 7.26
CA ALA A 75 -5.34 11.18 8.65
C ALA A 75 -4.53 12.40 9.11
N SER A 76 -4.80 12.85 10.33
CA SER A 76 -4.13 14.01 10.93
C SER A 76 -2.73 13.70 11.44
N THR A 77 -2.50 12.45 11.87
CA THR A 77 -1.24 11.99 12.46
C THR A 77 -0.99 10.53 12.13
N LEU A 78 0.25 10.08 12.30
CA LEU A 78 0.61 8.65 12.17
C LEU A 78 -0.23 7.73 13.08
N ASN A 79 -0.55 8.16 14.30
CA ASN A 79 -1.39 7.38 15.22
C ASN A 79 -2.85 7.38 14.78
N ALA A 80 -3.36 8.50 14.26
CA ALA A 80 -4.72 8.56 13.69
C ALA A 80 -4.85 7.60 12.50
N LEU A 81 -3.83 7.54 11.62
CA LEU A 81 -3.79 6.65 10.46
C LEU A 81 -3.91 5.16 10.85
N HIS A 82 -3.31 4.76 11.97
CA HIS A 82 -3.34 3.38 12.49
C HIS A 82 -4.41 3.16 13.57
N SER A 83 -5.47 3.96 13.54
CA SER A 83 -6.62 3.85 14.43
C SER A 83 -7.92 3.87 13.63
N ASP A 84 -9.05 3.71 14.30
CA ASP A 84 -10.36 3.86 13.65
C ASP A 84 -10.74 5.32 13.31
N PHE A 85 -9.94 6.31 13.73
CA PHE A 85 -10.18 7.73 13.45
C PHE A 85 -9.67 8.21 12.10
N MET A 86 -8.96 7.36 11.34
CA MET A 86 -8.63 7.67 9.96
C MET A 86 -9.88 7.80 9.09
N ASN A 87 -9.76 8.53 8.00
CA ASN A 87 -10.82 8.81 7.05
C ASN A 87 -10.58 8.10 5.71
N LEU A 88 -9.95 6.93 5.73
CA LEU A 88 -9.80 6.05 4.56
C LEU A 88 -11.08 5.23 4.35
N GLY A 89 -11.34 4.93 3.08
CA GLY A 89 -12.53 4.23 2.61
C GLY A 89 -12.67 4.44 1.12
N LYS A 90 -13.66 3.80 0.50
CA LYS A 90 -13.80 3.76 -0.97
C LYS A 90 -13.87 5.16 -1.60
N GLU A 91 -14.42 6.13 -0.88
CA GLU A 91 -14.62 7.50 -1.33
C GLU A 91 -13.37 8.38 -1.19
N ASN A 92 -12.53 8.09 -0.20
CA ASN A 92 -11.41 8.96 0.18
C ASN A 92 -10.03 8.41 -0.21
N SER A 93 -9.94 7.11 -0.45
CA SER A 93 -8.76 6.41 -0.94
C SER A 93 -8.72 6.48 -2.48
N LEU A 94 -8.23 7.60 -3.00
CA LEU A 94 -8.21 7.91 -4.43
C LEU A 94 -6.84 7.66 -5.05
N ASP A 95 -6.80 7.57 -6.38
CA ASP A 95 -5.54 7.58 -7.12
C ASP A 95 -4.90 8.97 -7.17
N GLU A 96 -3.67 9.05 -7.71
CA GLU A 96 -2.93 10.31 -7.80
C GLU A 96 -3.63 11.38 -8.65
N ASN A 97 -4.54 10.96 -9.54
CA ASN A 97 -5.32 11.82 -10.43
C ASN A 97 -6.69 12.18 -9.82
N GLY A 98 -7.02 11.67 -8.64
CA GLY A 98 -8.30 11.88 -7.96
C GLY A 98 -9.45 11.02 -8.44
N ASN A 99 -9.15 9.97 -9.20
CA ASN A 99 -10.13 8.96 -9.58
C ASN A 99 -10.36 7.98 -8.44
N GLN A 100 -11.55 7.39 -8.43
CA GLN A 100 -11.88 6.32 -7.51
C GLN A 100 -11.25 5.01 -7.97
N VAL A 101 -10.57 4.32 -7.06
CA VAL A 101 -10.03 2.97 -7.30
C VAL A 101 -11.19 1.97 -7.30
N LYS A 102 -11.13 0.92 -8.11
CA LYS A 102 -12.14 -0.14 -8.15
C LYS A 102 -12.04 -0.99 -6.89
N GLY A 103 -13.09 -0.98 -6.08
CA GLY A 103 -13.17 -1.72 -4.83
C GLY A 103 -14.08 -2.94 -4.95
N ARG A 104 -14.45 -3.49 -3.78
CA ARG A 104 -15.42 -4.56 -3.66
C ARG A 104 -16.74 -4.18 -4.31
N GLY A 105 -17.27 -5.12 -5.10
CA GLY A 105 -18.51 -4.94 -5.87
C GLY A 105 -18.30 -4.34 -7.26
N ASP A 106 -17.11 -3.83 -7.59
CA ASP A 106 -16.79 -3.36 -8.94
C ASP A 106 -16.31 -4.52 -9.83
N SER A 107 -16.20 -4.27 -11.14
CA SER A 107 -15.70 -5.24 -12.12
C SER A 107 -14.66 -4.59 -13.03
N PRO A 108 -13.39 -5.06 -13.03
CA PRO A 108 -12.81 -6.02 -12.08
C PRO A 108 -12.76 -5.51 -10.63
N ASN A 109 -12.59 -6.42 -9.67
CA ASN A 109 -12.31 -6.12 -8.27
C ASN A 109 -10.80 -5.90 -8.08
N GLU A 110 -10.39 -4.74 -7.57
CA GLU A 110 -8.99 -4.33 -7.42
C GLU A 110 -8.72 -3.75 -6.00
N HIS A 111 -9.40 -4.29 -4.98
CA HIS A 111 -9.46 -3.69 -3.64
C HIS A 111 -8.31 -4.03 -2.69
N ASP A 112 -7.61 -5.13 -2.96
CA ASP A 112 -6.44 -5.52 -2.17
C ASP A 112 -5.25 -4.62 -2.54
N ILE A 113 -4.68 -3.98 -1.53
CA ILE A 113 -3.50 -3.11 -1.63
C ILE A 113 -2.31 -3.75 -0.92
N LEU A 114 -1.16 -3.83 -1.59
CA LEU A 114 0.09 -4.38 -1.04
C LEU A 114 0.59 -3.52 0.13
N THR A 115 0.96 -4.16 1.24
CA THR A 115 1.52 -3.47 2.42
C THR A 115 2.68 -4.20 3.10
N GLY A 116 2.66 -5.54 3.14
CA GLY A 116 3.62 -6.33 3.90
C GLY A 116 3.60 -6.07 5.41
N SER A 117 2.53 -5.45 5.92
CA SER A 117 2.53 -4.81 7.24
C SER A 117 1.44 -5.39 8.15
N SER A 118 1.72 -5.40 9.44
CA SER A 118 0.73 -5.64 10.50
C SER A 118 -0.28 -4.49 10.61
N LEU A 119 -1.31 -4.66 11.45
CA LEU A 119 -2.30 -3.60 11.75
C LEU A 119 -1.65 -2.32 12.27
N ALA A 120 -0.56 -2.47 13.03
CA ALA A 120 0.22 -1.35 13.55
C ALA A 120 1.13 -0.71 12.50
N GLY A 121 1.25 -1.27 11.30
CA GLY A 121 2.13 -0.76 10.25
C GLY A 121 3.59 -1.19 10.38
N ASN A 122 3.84 -2.23 11.17
CA ASN A 122 5.17 -2.83 11.35
C ASN A 122 5.34 -4.03 10.41
N ALA A 123 6.58 -4.39 10.08
CA ALA A 123 6.90 -5.66 9.45
C ALA A 123 6.34 -6.83 10.29
N ILE A 124 5.84 -7.86 9.61
CA ILE A 124 5.32 -9.07 10.26
C ILE A 124 6.47 -10.06 10.38
N ASP A 125 6.97 -10.31 11.60
CA ASP A 125 8.07 -11.24 11.85
C ASP A 125 7.54 -12.53 12.50
N ASP A 126 7.00 -13.43 11.69
CA ASP A 126 6.47 -14.73 12.10
C ASP A 126 7.16 -15.92 11.40
N GLY A 127 8.24 -15.65 10.65
CA GLY A 127 8.99 -16.63 9.88
C GLY A 127 8.48 -16.88 8.46
N GLU A 128 7.34 -16.30 8.07
CA GLU A 128 6.80 -16.39 6.72
C GLU A 128 7.11 -15.14 5.88
N ASP A 129 7.21 -15.31 4.56
CA ASP A 129 7.39 -14.19 3.64
C ASP A 129 6.05 -13.48 3.36
N HIS A 130 5.92 -12.28 3.93
CA HIS A 130 4.78 -11.37 3.76
C HIS A 130 5.03 -10.23 2.77
N THR A 131 6.14 -10.25 2.03
CA THR A 131 6.58 -9.12 1.19
C THR A 131 7.04 -9.53 -0.19
N CYS A 132 6.88 -10.80 -0.57
CA CYS A 132 7.40 -11.33 -1.83
C CYS A 132 8.91 -11.07 -1.99
N SER A 133 9.67 -11.54 -1.00
CA SER A 133 11.12 -11.38 -0.89
C SER A 133 11.53 -9.91 -0.87
N ASN A 134 10.98 -9.14 0.07
CA ASN A 134 11.22 -7.70 0.18
C ASN A 134 10.98 -6.94 -1.13
N TRP A 135 9.88 -7.30 -1.82
CA TRP A 135 9.39 -6.67 -3.05
C TRP A 135 10.34 -6.84 -4.24
N THR A 136 11.10 -7.93 -4.28
CA THR A 136 11.99 -8.28 -5.41
C THR A 136 11.59 -9.57 -6.13
N SER A 137 10.45 -10.17 -5.78
CA SER A 137 9.95 -11.41 -6.41
C SER A 137 8.52 -11.26 -6.91
N ASN A 138 8.27 -11.81 -8.09
CA ASN A 138 6.94 -11.98 -8.68
C ASN A 138 6.52 -13.47 -8.70
N SER A 139 7.24 -14.33 -7.98
CA SER A 139 7.12 -15.79 -8.07
C SER A 139 6.62 -16.41 -6.77
N THR A 140 7.55 -16.84 -5.92
CA THR A 140 7.29 -17.46 -4.62
C THR A 140 7.03 -16.43 -3.53
N GLY A 141 6.29 -16.84 -2.50
CA GLY A 141 5.94 -16.02 -1.33
C GLY A 141 4.48 -15.59 -1.36
N SER A 142 4.12 -14.78 -0.38
CA SER A 142 2.83 -14.08 -0.28
C SER A 142 3.11 -12.62 0.08
N ALA A 143 2.21 -11.72 -0.27
CA ALA A 143 2.25 -10.35 0.23
C ALA A 143 1.10 -10.16 1.21
N GLN A 144 1.38 -9.61 2.39
CA GLN A 144 0.31 -9.10 3.24
C GLN A 144 -0.34 -7.90 2.53
N VAL A 145 -1.68 -7.94 2.43
CA VAL A 145 -2.50 -6.89 1.83
C VAL A 145 -3.49 -6.32 2.82
N GLY A 146 -4.06 -5.16 2.50
CA GLY A 146 -5.23 -4.59 3.17
C GLY A 146 -6.28 -4.09 2.18
N HIS A 147 -7.44 -3.73 2.70
CA HIS A 147 -8.63 -3.34 1.93
C HIS A 147 -8.81 -1.83 1.94
N PHE A 148 -8.53 -1.14 0.84
CA PHE A 148 -8.63 0.34 0.82
C PHE A 148 -10.04 0.86 1.07
N ASP A 149 -11.04 0.06 0.71
CA ASP A 149 -12.45 0.33 0.84
C ASP A 149 -13.02 -0.11 2.19
N ARG A 150 -12.16 -0.65 3.07
CA ARG A 150 -12.47 -1.16 4.42
C ARG A 150 -13.59 -2.21 4.43
N GLN A 151 -13.71 -3.00 3.37
CA GLN A 151 -14.71 -4.07 3.28
C GLN A 151 -14.10 -5.30 2.64
N GLY A 152 -14.25 -6.48 3.25
CA GLY A 152 -13.66 -7.68 2.67
C GLY A 152 -13.84 -8.94 3.49
N GLY A 153 -12.97 -9.92 3.22
CA GLY A 153 -12.78 -11.12 4.02
C GLY A 153 -11.40 -11.13 4.67
N GLY A 154 -10.96 -12.31 5.12
CA GLY A 154 -9.68 -12.49 5.79
C GLY A 154 -9.78 -12.34 7.31
N ALA A 155 -8.61 -12.31 7.96
CA ALA A 155 -8.53 -12.21 9.41
C ALA A 155 -8.98 -10.85 9.93
N ASN A 156 -8.73 -9.77 9.17
CA ASN A 156 -9.17 -8.41 9.52
C ASN A 156 -9.97 -7.77 8.36
N PRO A 157 -11.26 -8.11 8.19
CA PRO A 157 -12.09 -7.73 7.03
C PRO A 157 -12.18 -6.23 6.70
N ASN A 158 -12.00 -5.36 7.70
CA ASN A 158 -12.14 -3.90 7.54
C ASN A 158 -10.81 -3.16 7.68
N SER A 159 -9.70 -3.90 7.72
CA SER A 159 -8.36 -3.31 7.83
C SER A 159 -7.88 -2.82 6.48
N TRP A 160 -7.41 -1.57 6.44
CA TRP A 160 -6.85 -0.95 5.25
C TRP A 160 -5.42 -1.41 4.95
N ASN A 161 -4.69 -1.91 5.96
CA ASN A 161 -3.28 -2.25 5.82
C ASN A 161 -2.91 -3.70 6.12
N SER A 162 -3.79 -4.51 6.72
CA SER A 162 -3.43 -5.88 7.16
C SER A 162 -4.65 -6.81 7.26
N ALA A 163 -5.29 -7.13 6.13
CA ALA A 163 -6.47 -7.99 6.07
C ALA A 163 -6.14 -9.50 5.96
N HIS A 164 -5.30 -9.87 4.99
CA HIS A 164 -4.85 -11.25 4.74
C HIS A 164 -3.60 -11.28 3.84
N GLY A 165 -2.97 -12.46 3.71
CA GLY A 165 -1.95 -12.71 2.69
C GLY A 165 -2.56 -12.85 1.29
N SER A 166 -1.78 -12.52 0.26
CA SER A 166 -2.13 -12.77 -1.14
C SER A 166 -1.96 -14.25 -1.50
N ARG A 167 -2.59 -14.67 -2.60
CA ARG A 167 -2.41 -16.03 -3.15
C ARG A 167 -0.99 -16.29 -3.68
N GLY A 168 -0.20 -15.24 -3.85
CA GLY A 168 1.16 -15.29 -4.37
C GLY A 168 1.59 -13.94 -4.91
N CYS A 169 2.80 -13.90 -5.46
CA CYS A 169 3.49 -12.65 -5.80
C CYS A 169 3.34 -12.22 -7.27
N SER A 170 2.90 -13.12 -8.16
CA SER A 170 2.71 -12.80 -9.57
C SER A 170 1.48 -11.91 -9.79
N GLN A 171 1.45 -11.15 -10.89
CA GLN A 171 0.30 -10.32 -11.24
C GLN A 171 -1.01 -11.14 -11.28
N ALA A 172 -0.97 -12.34 -11.87
CA ALA A 172 -2.13 -13.22 -11.94
C ALA A 172 -2.60 -13.66 -10.54
N ASN A 173 -1.69 -13.91 -9.61
CA ASN A 173 -2.03 -14.26 -8.23
C ASN A 173 -2.59 -13.06 -7.46
N LEU A 174 -2.07 -11.85 -7.66
CA LEU A 174 -2.63 -10.63 -7.06
C LEU A 174 -4.07 -10.37 -7.56
N VAL A 175 -4.30 -10.51 -8.86
CA VAL A 175 -5.66 -10.45 -9.46
C VAL A 175 -6.58 -11.54 -8.91
N ALA A 176 -6.08 -12.76 -8.79
CA ALA A 176 -6.86 -13.87 -8.23
C ALA A 176 -7.15 -13.70 -6.72
N THR A 177 -6.34 -12.91 -6.01
CA THR A 177 -6.57 -12.55 -4.61
C THR A 177 -7.74 -11.56 -4.50
N GLY A 178 -7.74 -10.55 -5.36
CA GLY A 178 -8.70 -9.45 -5.32
C GLY A 178 -8.08 -8.06 -5.51
N GLY A 179 -6.78 -7.98 -5.86
CA GLY A 179 -6.06 -6.72 -6.09
C GLY A 179 -5.55 -6.58 -7.51
N ALA A 180 -4.79 -5.52 -7.76
CA ALA A 180 -4.15 -5.26 -9.05
C ALA A 180 -2.65 -4.97 -8.93
N GLY A 181 -2.04 -5.22 -7.77
CA GLY A 181 -0.65 -4.85 -7.49
C GLY A 181 -0.47 -3.37 -7.16
N TYR A 182 -1.54 -2.73 -6.68
CA TYR A 182 -1.49 -1.35 -6.20
C TYR A 182 -0.91 -1.29 -4.79
N PHE A 183 -0.36 -0.13 -4.44
CA PHE A 183 0.15 0.20 -3.11
C PHE A 183 -0.12 1.67 -2.78
N TYR A 184 -0.01 2.03 -1.50
CA TYR A 184 -0.20 3.41 -1.07
C TYR A 184 1.09 4.21 -1.17
N CYS A 185 0.96 5.48 -1.54
CA CYS A 185 2.03 6.44 -1.64
C CYS A 185 1.75 7.61 -0.70
N PHE A 186 2.72 7.96 0.15
CA PHE A 186 2.64 9.05 1.12
C PHE A 186 3.77 10.05 0.90
N ALA A 187 3.45 11.34 0.97
CA ALA A 187 4.46 12.38 0.98
C ALA A 187 5.04 12.54 2.40
N THR A 188 6.35 12.71 2.50
CA THR A 188 7.06 12.84 3.79
C THR A 188 7.47 14.28 4.14
N ASN A 189 7.17 15.25 3.27
CA ASN A 189 7.45 16.68 3.43
C ASN A 189 6.44 17.58 2.68
#